data_AF-A0A401UZU6-F1
#
_entry.id   AF-A0A401UZU6-F1
#
_cell.length_a   1.000
_cell.length_b   1.000
_cell.length_c   1.000
_cell.angle_alpha   90.00
_cell.angle_beta   90.00
_cell.angle_gamma   90.00
#
_symmetry.space_group_name_H-M   'P 1'
#
loop_
_entity.id
_entity.type
_entity.pdbx_description
1 polymer ?
#
loop_
_entity_poly.entity_id
_entity_poly.type
_entity_poly.pdbx_seq_one_letter_code
_entity_poly.pdbx_strand_id
1 'polypeptide(L)'
;MYSASKEGPDLTPEQRRDLDDDFYTSDPVAYWRSRIDRLLAEPVPLDHTAGLTADVLKLGLDPRILSSTEPATDDRDISRRLDAFALRQHIAESLVRLVRAVLENFGQPDACLWAALSDDRATNRQVCDAVLARGEAKAPLPLGPLLLTAAEIPKDEASVPPKVRTAVEAAWAWILRAIDLIYGDGLDTNAANNKFKHGLAVRVTDQNRIVFTRQGPNEQGNLPLSTFTGAIVIVDDVAAETLTRQHGKHSPHPGAWEVSQFNLRTPQIIAECLMLTLVYGAVFAAAADRHFAGRDYLGPAHPGLALGPHPNRLAKGAAGIRMPITTDDAGATPPLIIADGRQAYVLRQTGQVQKGVVVEDDSPDS
;
A
#
# COMPACT_ATOMS: atom_id res chain seq x y z
N MET A 1 3.36 -27.38 20.21
CA MET A 1 4.38 -27.11 21.26
C MET A 1 5.68 -27.67 20.72
N TYR A 2 6.59 -26.80 20.25
CA TYR A 2 7.81 -27.23 19.55
C TYR A 2 8.67 -28.10 20.47
N SER A 3 8.90 -29.36 20.07
CA SER A 3 9.89 -30.24 20.69
C SER A 3 11.29 -29.78 20.25
N ALA A 4 11.72 -28.61 20.71
CA ALA A 4 13.01 -28.05 20.32
C ALA A 4 14.13 -28.64 21.20
N SER A 5 14.73 -29.75 20.77
CA SER A 5 16.13 -29.99 21.10
C SER A 5 16.93 -28.82 20.50
N LYS A 6 17.72 -28.13 21.33
CA LYS A 6 18.52 -26.97 20.91
C LYS A 6 19.80 -27.49 20.24
N GLU A 7 19.72 -27.84 18.96
CA GLU A 7 20.79 -28.51 18.21
C GLU A 7 21.71 -27.54 17.43
N GLY A 8 22.00 -26.37 18.00
CA GLY A 8 22.96 -25.41 17.43
C GLY A 8 22.30 -24.12 16.91
N PRO A 9 23.04 -23.33 16.11
CA PRO A 9 22.60 -22.00 15.65
C PRO A 9 21.61 -22.03 14.48
N ASP A 10 21.52 -23.14 13.76
CA ASP A 10 20.67 -23.31 12.58
C ASP A 10 19.48 -24.21 12.88
N LEU A 11 18.37 -23.98 12.17
CA LEU A 11 17.20 -24.87 12.25
C LEU A 11 17.56 -26.25 11.69
N THR A 12 17.07 -27.33 12.30
CA THR A 12 17.14 -28.67 11.68
C THR A 12 16.12 -28.79 10.55
N PRO A 13 16.25 -29.77 9.62
CA PRO A 13 15.24 -30.01 8.58
C PRO A 13 13.83 -30.24 9.16
N GLU A 14 13.72 -30.96 10.27
CA GLU A 14 12.46 -31.21 10.97
C GLU A 14 11.87 -29.93 11.53
N GLN A 15 12.68 -29.09 12.21
CA GLN A 15 12.22 -27.81 12.74
C GLN A 15 11.75 -26.87 11.63
N ARG A 16 12.45 -26.82 10.50
CA ARG A 16 12.02 -26.04 9.33
C ARG A 16 10.66 -26.49 8.81
N ARG A 17 10.46 -27.81 8.70
CA ARG A 17 9.19 -28.38 8.24
C ARG A 17 8.06 -28.07 9.22
N ASP A 18 8.27 -28.29 10.51
CA ASP A 18 7.26 -28.06 11.55
C ASP A 18 6.84 -26.58 11.59
N LEU A 19 7.80 -25.67 11.48
CA LEU A 19 7.53 -24.23 11.38
C LEU A 19 6.70 -23.90 10.15
N ASP A 20 7.08 -24.37 8.96
CA ASP A 20 6.32 -24.10 7.75
C ASP A 20 4.94 -24.77 7.77
N ASP A 21 4.80 -25.98 8.32
CA ASP A 21 3.50 -26.65 8.50
C ASP A 21 2.54 -25.81 9.37
N ASP A 22 3.04 -25.28 10.50
CA ASP A 22 2.28 -24.36 11.37
C ASP A 22 1.96 -23.04 10.64
N PHE A 23 2.93 -22.47 9.93
CA PHE A 23 2.74 -21.20 9.25
C PHE A 23 1.70 -21.29 8.13
N TYR A 24 1.78 -22.33 7.27
CA TYR A 24 0.85 -22.51 6.16
C TYR A 24 -0.58 -22.80 6.61
N THR A 25 -0.81 -23.24 7.85
CA THR A 25 -2.15 -23.43 8.41
C THR A 25 -2.73 -22.17 9.08
N SER A 26 -1.97 -21.09 9.21
CA SER A 26 -2.35 -19.87 9.96
C SER A 26 -3.29 -18.87 9.25
N ASP A 27 -3.75 -19.19 8.03
CA ASP A 27 -4.56 -18.33 7.14
C ASP A 27 -4.28 -16.82 7.25
N PRO A 28 -3.08 -16.36 6.84
CA PRO A 28 -2.74 -14.94 6.88
C PRO A 28 -3.59 -14.08 5.94
N VAL A 29 -4.33 -14.67 5.00
CA VAL A 29 -5.24 -13.95 4.09
C VAL A 29 -6.48 -13.48 4.85
N ALA A 30 -7.01 -14.30 5.76
CA ALA A 30 -8.15 -13.94 6.60
C ALA A 30 -7.89 -12.68 7.44
N TYR A 31 -6.66 -12.49 7.91
CA TYR A 31 -6.26 -11.27 8.61
C TYR A 31 -6.48 -10.01 7.75
N TRP A 32 -5.98 -10.01 6.51
CA TRP A 32 -6.16 -8.88 5.59
C TRP A 32 -7.61 -8.67 5.19
N ARG A 33 -8.34 -9.75 4.91
CA ARG A 33 -9.77 -9.69 4.58
C ARG A 33 -10.60 -9.09 5.71
N SER A 34 -10.38 -9.52 6.95
CA SER A 34 -11.07 -8.95 8.12
C SER A 34 -10.80 -7.45 8.27
N ARG A 35 -9.56 -7.00 8.02
CA ARG A 35 -9.21 -5.57 8.06
C ARG A 35 -9.90 -4.79 6.94
N ILE A 36 -9.99 -5.34 5.74
CA ILE A 36 -10.69 -4.72 4.61
C ILE A 36 -12.20 -4.65 4.86
N ASP A 37 -12.81 -5.72 5.37
CA ASP A 37 -14.24 -5.77 5.68
C ASP A 37 -14.62 -4.71 6.72
N ARG A 38 -13.76 -4.47 7.73
CA ARG A 38 -13.94 -3.38 8.70
C ARG A 38 -13.91 -1.99 8.05
N LEU A 39 -13.15 -1.79 6.98
CA LEU A 39 -13.11 -0.52 6.26
C LEU A 39 -14.30 -0.35 5.31
N LEU A 40 -14.85 -1.44 4.80
CA LEU A 40 -16.05 -1.45 3.95
C LEU A 40 -17.33 -1.26 4.76
N ALA A 41 -17.33 -1.66 6.04
CA ALA A 41 -18.43 -1.41 6.95
C ALA A 41 -18.63 0.09 7.19
N GLU A 42 -19.88 0.52 7.33
CA GLU A 42 -20.18 1.89 7.73
C GLU A 42 -19.70 2.13 9.17
N PRO A 43 -19.19 3.33 9.51
CA PRO A 43 -18.83 3.66 10.87
C PRO A 43 -20.09 3.74 11.74
N VAL A 44 -20.34 2.70 12.54
CA VAL A 44 -21.46 2.68 13.49
C VAL A 44 -20.92 2.98 14.90
N PRO A 45 -21.63 3.80 15.71
CA PRO A 45 -21.32 3.93 17.13
C PRO A 45 -21.23 2.57 17.82
N LEU A 46 -20.31 2.43 18.78
CA LEU A 46 -20.15 1.20 19.53
C LEU A 46 -21.23 1.10 20.61
N ASP A 47 -21.87 -0.07 20.71
CA ASP A 47 -22.68 -0.39 21.89
C ASP A 47 -21.74 -0.72 23.07
N HIS A 48 -21.62 0.22 24.01
CA HIS A 48 -20.75 0.05 25.17
C HIS A 48 -21.26 -0.98 26.19
N THR A 49 -22.48 -1.49 26.03
CA THR A 49 -23.12 -2.41 26.98
C THR A 49 -23.01 -3.88 26.58
N ALA A 50 -22.49 -4.18 25.39
CA ALA A 50 -22.42 -5.52 24.84
C ALA A 50 -21.01 -5.93 24.39
N GLY A 51 -20.84 -7.24 24.17
CA GLY A 51 -19.64 -7.84 23.58
C GLY A 51 -18.34 -7.50 24.30
N LEU A 52 -17.26 -7.34 23.52
CA LEU A 52 -15.92 -7.03 24.04
C LEU A 52 -15.90 -5.73 24.85
N THR A 53 -16.72 -4.75 24.49
CA THR A 53 -16.77 -3.48 25.21
C THR A 53 -17.30 -3.66 26.62
N ALA A 54 -18.33 -4.49 26.81
CA ALA A 54 -18.80 -4.87 28.14
C ALA A 54 -17.72 -5.61 28.94
N ASP A 55 -16.95 -6.50 28.31
CA ASP A 55 -15.87 -7.24 28.96
C ASP A 55 -14.71 -6.31 29.39
N VAL A 56 -14.39 -5.30 28.58
CA VAL A 56 -13.42 -4.25 28.94
C VAL A 56 -13.89 -3.45 30.15
N LEU A 57 -15.18 -3.08 30.21
CA LEU A 57 -15.73 -2.38 31.38
C LEU A 57 -15.68 -3.23 32.66
N LYS A 58 -15.83 -4.56 32.56
CA LYS A 58 -15.69 -5.48 33.71
C LYS A 58 -14.29 -5.48 34.33
N LEU A 59 -13.28 -4.92 33.65
CA LEU A 59 -11.94 -4.71 34.23
C LEU A 59 -11.90 -3.54 35.25
N GLY A 60 -13.04 -2.94 35.57
CA GLY A 60 -13.15 -1.87 36.56
C GLY A 60 -12.98 -0.47 35.97
N LEU A 61 -13.07 -0.32 34.65
CA LEU A 61 -13.06 0.99 33.99
C LEU A 61 -14.37 1.73 34.25
N ASP A 62 -14.26 3.03 34.54
CA ASP A 62 -15.43 3.90 34.63
C ASP A 62 -16.12 3.98 33.26
N PRO A 63 -17.40 3.58 33.13
CA PRO A 63 -18.12 3.63 31.86
C PRO A 63 -18.13 5.02 31.21
N ARG A 64 -18.00 6.08 32.01
CA ARG A 64 -17.94 7.46 31.52
C ARG A 64 -16.72 7.71 30.63
N ILE A 65 -15.62 6.98 30.82
CA ILE A 65 -14.42 7.11 29.99
C ILE A 65 -14.79 6.90 28.52
N LEU A 66 -15.49 5.80 28.20
CA LEU A 66 -15.85 5.46 26.83
C LEU A 66 -16.78 6.50 26.19
N SER A 67 -17.78 6.97 26.92
CA SER A 67 -18.68 8.02 26.44
C SER A 67 -18.00 9.39 26.31
N SER A 68 -17.01 9.69 27.17
CA SER A 68 -16.30 10.98 27.15
C SER A 68 -15.23 11.07 26.06
N THR A 69 -14.81 9.91 25.53
CA THR A 69 -13.82 9.78 24.46
C THR A 69 -14.45 9.28 23.17
N GLU A 70 -15.78 9.30 23.06
CA GLU A 70 -16.45 8.83 21.86
C GLU A 70 -16.11 9.76 20.68
N PRO A 71 -15.49 9.25 19.59
CA PRO A 71 -15.15 10.09 18.45
C PRO A 71 -16.42 10.61 17.77
N ALA A 72 -16.34 11.77 17.10
CA ALA A 72 -17.43 12.21 16.23
C ALA A 72 -17.53 11.32 14.98
N THR A 73 -18.62 11.43 14.21
CA THR A 73 -18.77 10.72 12.93
C THR A 73 -17.65 11.08 11.95
N ASP A 74 -17.30 12.36 11.87
CA ASP A 74 -16.23 12.85 10.98
C ASP A 74 -14.85 12.32 11.39
N ASP A 75 -14.58 12.24 12.70
CA ASP A 75 -13.35 11.64 13.23
C ASP A 75 -13.23 10.16 12.85
N ARG A 76 -14.36 9.42 12.88
CA ARG A 76 -14.41 8.02 12.45
C ARG A 76 -14.16 7.88 10.95
N ASP A 77 -14.72 8.78 10.13
CA ASP A 77 -14.46 8.77 8.68
C ASP A 77 -12.97 9.05 8.40
N ILE A 78 -12.40 10.07 9.02
CA ILE A 78 -10.97 10.38 8.90
C ILE A 78 -10.10 9.19 9.31
N SER A 79 -10.39 8.55 10.45
CA SER A 79 -9.68 7.35 10.89
C SER A 79 -9.78 6.23 9.86
N ARG A 80 -10.96 5.98 9.30
CA ARG A 80 -11.19 4.98 8.24
C ARG A 80 -10.30 5.23 7.02
N ARG A 81 -10.18 6.48 6.58
CA ARG A 81 -9.34 6.86 5.42
C ARG A 81 -7.85 6.66 5.69
N LEU A 82 -7.40 7.03 6.88
CA LEU A 82 -6.02 6.82 7.34
C LEU A 82 -5.69 5.32 7.46
N ASP A 83 -6.59 4.55 8.07
CA ASP A 83 -6.45 3.11 8.22
C ASP A 83 -6.42 2.41 6.86
N ALA A 84 -7.22 2.85 5.89
CA ALA A 84 -7.15 2.35 4.52
C ALA A 84 -5.78 2.61 3.88
N PHE A 85 -5.23 3.82 4.04
CA PHE A 85 -3.91 4.16 3.52
C PHE A 85 -2.81 3.30 4.14
N ALA A 86 -2.80 3.18 5.48
CA ALA A 86 -1.83 2.37 6.21
C ALA A 86 -1.95 0.88 5.87
N LEU A 87 -3.18 0.35 5.80
CA LEU A 87 -3.45 -1.04 5.44
C LEU A 87 -2.91 -1.37 4.04
N ARG A 88 -3.12 -0.48 3.05
CA ARG A 88 -2.56 -0.67 1.71
C ARG A 88 -1.05 -0.85 1.73
N GLN A 89 -0.35 -0.01 2.49
CA GLN A 89 1.11 -0.08 2.62
C GLN A 89 1.55 -1.37 3.34
N HIS A 90 0.83 -1.80 4.37
CA HIS A 90 1.09 -3.07 5.05
C HIS A 90 0.94 -4.28 4.13
N ILE A 91 -0.14 -4.33 3.34
CA ILE A 91 -0.37 -5.43 2.42
C ILE A 91 0.70 -5.41 1.31
N ALA A 92 1.04 -4.23 0.77
CA ALA A 92 2.08 -4.10 -0.24
C ALA A 92 3.44 -4.62 0.26
N GLU A 93 3.88 -4.17 1.44
CA GLU A 93 5.12 -4.64 2.06
C GLU A 93 5.10 -6.15 2.31
N SER A 94 4.00 -6.66 2.85
CA SER A 94 3.83 -8.10 3.14
C SER A 94 3.87 -8.94 1.86
N LEU A 95 3.22 -8.47 0.78
CA LEU A 95 3.23 -9.12 -0.52
C LEU A 95 4.62 -9.17 -1.11
N VAL A 96 5.35 -8.05 -1.12
CA VAL A 96 6.70 -7.99 -1.71
C VAL A 96 7.68 -8.86 -0.92
N ARG A 97 7.58 -8.88 0.42
CA ARG A 97 8.37 -9.79 1.28
C ARG A 97 8.04 -11.26 1.02
N LEU A 98 6.75 -11.62 0.89
CA LEU A 98 6.32 -12.98 0.57
C LEU A 98 6.82 -13.42 -0.80
N VAL A 99 6.64 -12.59 -1.84
CA VAL A 99 7.12 -12.89 -3.20
C VAL A 99 8.63 -13.11 -3.20
N ARG A 100 9.39 -12.24 -2.54
CA ARG A 100 10.84 -12.42 -2.39
C ARG A 100 11.17 -13.75 -1.73
N ALA A 101 10.60 -14.03 -0.57
CA ALA A 101 10.90 -15.24 0.19
C ALA A 101 10.55 -16.51 -0.60
N VAL A 102 9.42 -16.52 -1.31
CA VAL A 102 9.03 -17.62 -2.20
C VAL A 102 10.01 -17.80 -3.36
N LEU A 103 10.47 -16.70 -3.99
CA LEU A 103 11.42 -16.74 -5.09
C LEU A 103 12.83 -17.17 -4.64
N GLU A 104 13.27 -16.76 -3.45
CA GLU A 104 14.57 -17.15 -2.87
C GLU A 104 14.58 -18.63 -2.45
N ASN A 105 13.45 -19.12 -1.93
CA ASN A 105 13.27 -20.50 -1.50
C ASN A 105 12.88 -21.44 -2.65
N PHE A 106 12.72 -20.92 -3.87
CA PHE A 106 12.28 -21.72 -5.01
C PHE A 106 13.31 -22.80 -5.35
N GLY A 107 12.89 -24.08 -5.30
CA GLY A 107 13.76 -25.23 -5.55
C GLY A 107 14.77 -25.54 -4.44
N GLN A 108 14.63 -24.91 -3.26
CA GLN A 108 15.47 -25.14 -2.08
C GLN A 108 14.71 -26.06 -1.10
N PRO A 109 14.98 -27.38 -1.07
CA PRO A 109 14.25 -28.31 -0.18
C PRO A 109 14.50 -28.05 1.30
N ASP A 110 15.59 -27.36 1.64
CA ASP A 110 15.99 -27.02 3.00
C ASP A 110 15.60 -25.59 3.42
N ALA A 111 14.80 -24.87 2.62
CA ALA A 111 14.37 -23.53 3.00
C ALA A 111 13.12 -23.55 3.89
N CYS A 112 13.05 -22.62 4.83
CA CYS A 112 11.86 -22.37 5.65
C CYS A 112 11.28 -21.01 5.26
N LEU A 113 10.05 -21.00 4.75
CA LEU A 113 9.39 -19.76 4.34
C LEU A 113 9.16 -18.84 5.54
N TRP A 114 8.70 -19.38 6.66
CA TRP A 114 8.41 -18.57 7.84
C TRP A 114 9.67 -17.89 8.39
N ALA A 115 10.79 -18.61 8.44
CA ALA A 115 12.09 -18.04 8.82
C ALA A 115 12.55 -16.95 7.84
N ALA A 116 12.43 -17.19 6.53
CA ALA A 116 12.81 -16.21 5.51
C ALA A 116 11.97 -14.93 5.57
N LEU A 117 10.68 -15.04 5.90
CA LEU A 117 9.79 -13.90 6.11
C LEU A 117 10.10 -13.12 7.40
N SER A 118 10.62 -13.82 8.42
CA SER A 118 10.93 -13.25 9.73
C SER A 118 12.31 -12.58 9.78
N ASP A 119 13.17 -12.82 8.77
CA ASP A 119 14.48 -12.18 8.67
C ASP A 119 14.33 -10.69 8.26
N ASP A 120 14.71 -9.80 9.18
CA ASP A 120 14.57 -8.34 9.07
C ASP A 120 15.85 -7.64 8.56
N ARG A 121 16.88 -8.40 8.19
CA ARG A 121 18.19 -7.83 7.79
C ARG A 121 18.15 -7.00 6.51
N ALA A 122 17.20 -7.26 5.62
CA ALA A 122 17.07 -6.55 4.35
C ALA A 122 16.22 -5.29 4.48
N THR A 123 16.74 -4.18 3.97
CA THR A 123 15.96 -2.95 3.78
C THR A 123 14.85 -3.15 2.75
N ASN A 124 13.76 -2.40 2.84
CA ASN A 124 12.66 -2.48 1.87
C ASN A 124 13.13 -2.29 0.42
N ARG A 125 14.15 -1.45 0.21
CA ARG A 125 14.80 -1.25 -1.09
C ARG A 125 15.44 -2.53 -1.62
N GLN A 126 16.26 -3.19 -0.80
CA GLN A 126 16.91 -4.45 -1.17
C GLN A 126 15.87 -5.55 -1.45
N VAL A 127 14.76 -5.58 -0.70
CA VAL A 127 13.67 -6.53 -0.96
C VAL A 127 13.05 -6.28 -2.34
N CYS A 128 12.74 -5.03 -2.67
CA CYS A 128 12.17 -4.65 -3.97
C CYS A 128 13.12 -4.96 -5.13
N ASP A 129 14.39 -4.55 -5.01
CA ASP A 129 15.42 -4.77 -6.03
C ASP A 129 15.61 -6.27 -6.31
N ALA A 130 15.54 -7.13 -5.27
CA ALA A 130 15.64 -8.57 -5.41
C ALA A 130 14.46 -9.17 -6.20
N VAL A 131 13.23 -8.69 -5.97
CA VAL A 131 12.05 -9.12 -6.73
C VAL A 131 12.14 -8.67 -8.20
N LEU A 132 12.55 -7.42 -8.44
CA LEU A 132 12.71 -6.89 -9.80
C LEU A 132 13.81 -7.61 -10.58
N ALA A 133 14.97 -7.83 -9.98
CA ALA A 133 16.09 -8.53 -10.63
C ALA A 133 15.71 -9.97 -11.04
N ARG A 134 14.92 -10.66 -10.22
CA ARG A 134 14.37 -11.98 -10.57
C ARG A 134 13.28 -11.88 -11.65
N GLY A 135 12.51 -10.80 -11.66
CA GLY A 135 11.56 -10.41 -12.70
C GLY A 135 12.19 -10.27 -14.09
N GLU A 136 13.36 -9.64 -14.16
CA GLU A 136 14.03 -9.26 -15.41
C GLU A 136 14.99 -10.34 -15.95
N ALA A 137 15.41 -11.30 -15.12
CA ALA A 137 16.34 -12.36 -15.51
C ALA A 137 15.70 -13.34 -16.53
N LYS A 138 16.15 -13.24 -17.78
CA LYS A 138 15.74 -13.97 -18.99
C LYS A 138 15.61 -15.51 -18.87
N ALA A 139 14.38 -15.96 -18.71
CA ALA A 139 13.70 -17.22 -19.11
C ALA A 139 12.28 -17.05 -18.52
N PRO A 140 11.18 -17.61 -19.07
CA PRO A 140 9.85 -17.20 -18.62
C PRO A 140 9.80 -17.35 -17.10
N LEU A 141 9.63 -16.22 -16.41
CA LEU A 141 9.45 -16.18 -14.97
C LEU A 141 8.51 -17.34 -14.64
N PRO A 142 8.78 -18.13 -13.58
CA PRO A 142 7.82 -19.11 -13.11
C PRO A 142 6.62 -18.39 -12.45
N LEU A 143 6.03 -17.39 -13.12
CA LEU A 143 4.82 -16.69 -12.69
C LEU A 143 3.70 -17.70 -12.44
N GLY A 144 3.64 -18.78 -13.24
CA GLY A 144 2.78 -19.93 -12.98
C GLY A 144 3.07 -20.53 -11.60
N PRO A 145 4.24 -21.16 -11.36
CA PRO A 145 4.61 -21.69 -10.04
C PRO A 145 4.57 -20.72 -8.86
N LEU A 146 4.63 -19.41 -9.10
CA LEU A 146 4.49 -18.37 -8.09
C LEU A 146 3.02 -18.11 -7.72
N LEU A 147 2.09 -18.23 -8.67
CA LEU A 147 0.70 -17.75 -8.54
C LEU A 147 -0.37 -18.83 -8.75
N LEU A 148 0.03 -20.03 -9.15
CA LEU A 148 -0.85 -21.15 -9.46
C LEU A 148 -0.40 -22.37 -8.67
N THR A 149 -1.38 -23.18 -8.25
CA THR A 149 -1.11 -24.51 -7.68
C THR A 149 -0.59 -25.47 -8.75
N ALA A 150 0.06 -26.56 -8.35
CA ALA A 150 0.63 -27.56 -9.26
C ALA A 150 -0.40 -28.14 -10.24
N ALA A 151 -1.66 -28.27 -9.81
CA ALA A 151 -2.76 -28.72 -10.65
C ALA A 151 -3.18 -27.69 -11.72
N GLU A 152 -2.98 -26.41 -11.45
CA GLU A 152 -3.35 -25.30 -12.32
C GLU A 152 -2.25 -24.91 -13.31
N ILE A 153 -0.99 -25.34 -13.06
CA ILE A 153 0.14 -25.09 -13.96
C ILE A 153 -0.01 -25.95 -15.23
N PRO A 154 -0.15 -25.34 -16.42
CA PRO A 154 -0.27 -26.10 -17.65
C PRO A 154 1.05 -26.83 -17.99
N LYS A 155 0.94 -28.07 -18.47
CA LYS A 155 2.10 -28.91 -18.80
C LYS A 155 2.88 -28.42 -20.04
N ASP A 156 2.23 -27.61 -20.88
CA ASP A 156 2.80 -27.00 -22.08
C ASP A 156 2.34 -25.54 -22.18
N GLU A 157 3.25 -24.63 -22.52
CA GLU A 157 2.98 -23.20 -22.69
C GLU A 157 1.93 -22.94 -23.78
N ALA A 158 1.91 -23.74 -24.85
CA ALA A 158 0.91 -23.62 -25.92
C ALA A 158 -0.52 -23.99 -25.48
N SER A 159 -0.65 -24.72 -24.36
CA SER A 159 -1.94 -25.16 -23.81
C SER A 159 -2.53 -24.20 -22.77
N VAL A 160 -1.80 -23.16 -22.36
CA VAL A 160 -2.25 -22.19 -21.35
C VAL A 160 -3.46 -21.41 -21.88
N PRO A 161 -4.65 -21.52 -21.26
CA PRO A 161 -5.81 -20.76 -21.68
C PRO A 161 -5.53 -19.25 -21.65
N PRO A 162 -5.96 -18.46 -22.64
CA PRO A 162 -5.70 -17.01 -22.66
C PRO A 162 -6.11 -16.28 -21.38
N LYS A 163 -7.22 -16.71 -20.76
CA LYS A 163 -7.70 -16.15 -19.49
C LYS A 163 -6.73 -16.38 -18.33
N VAL A 164 -6.07 -17.54 -18.27
CA VAL A 164 -5.07 -17.84 -17.23
C VAL A 164 -3.86 -16.94 -17.42
N ARG A 165 -3.38 -16.80 -18.67
CA ARG A 165 -2.28 -15.88 -19.01
C ARG A 165 -2.59 -14.45 -18.58
N THR A 166 -3.76 -13.93 -18.95
CA THR A 166 -4.19 -12.57 -18.56
C THR A 166 -4.31 -12.40 -17.05
N ALA A 167 -4.80 -13.39 -16.32
CA ALA A 167 -4.94 -13.32 -14.87
C ALA A 167 -3.56 -13.30 -14.18
N VAL A 168 -2.61 -14.10 -14.68
CA VAL A 168 -1.22 -14.11 -14.20
C VAL A 168 -0.52 -12.78 -14.49
N GLU A 169 -0.68 -12.22 -15.69
CA GLU A 169 -0.16 -10.90 -16.05
C GLU A 169 -0.76 -9.80 -15.16
N ALA A 170 -2.07 -9.86 -14.89
CA ALA A 170 -2.73 -8.92 -13.98
C ALA A 170 -2.18 -9.03 -12.55
N ALA A 171 -2.00 -10.24 -12.03
CA ALA A 171 -1.41 -10.47 -10.71
C ALA A 171 0.04 -9.96 -10.64
N TRP A 172 0.84 -10.16 -11.69
CA TRP A 172 2.19 -9.60 -11.79
C TRP A 172 2.18 -8.07 -11.79
N ALA A 173 1.26 -7.44 -12.54
CA ALA A 173 1.10 -5.99 -12.51
C ALA A 173 0.76 -5.48 -11.09
N TRP A 174 0.00 -6.23 -10.30
CA TRP A 174 -0.27 -5.91 -8.88
C TRP A 174 0.95 -6.08 -7.98
N ILE A 175 1.85 -7.04 -8.25
CA ILE A 175 3.15 -7.16 -7.56
C ILE A 175 4.02 -5.93 -7.87
N LEU A 176 4.11 -5.52 -9.14
CA LEU A 176 4.82 -4.30 -9.53
C LEU A 176 4.22 -3.07 -8.86
N ARG A 177 2.88 -2.99 -8.80
CA ARG A 177 2.19 -1.92 -8.06
C ARG A 177 2.55 -1.93 -6.57
N ALA A 178 2.69 -3.09 -5.94
CA ALA A 178 3.12 -3.19 -4.54
C ALA A 178 4.54 -2.65 -4.35
N ILE A 179 5.45 -2.95 -5.29
CA ILE A 179 6.80 -2.38 -5.32
C ILE A 179 6.73 -0.86 -5.45
N ASP A 180 5.96 -0.31 -6.40
CA ASP A 180 5.79 1.14 -6.57
C ASP A 180 5.23 1.82 -5.32
N LEU A 181 4.37 1.16 -4.54
CA LEU A 181 3.82 1.72 -3.30
C LEU A 181 4.88 1.87 -2.20
N ILE A 182 5.88 0.99 -2.19
CA ILE A 182 7.00 0.97 -1.23
C ILE A 182 8.16 1.85 -1.70
N TYR A 183 8.44 1.85 -3.01
CA TYR A 183 9.62 2.43 -3.65
C TYR A 183 9.36 3.78 -4.32
N GLY A 184 8.09 4.15 -4.49
CA GLY A 184 7.65 5.19 -5.40
C GLY A 184 8.50 6.46 -5.36
N ASP A 185 9.14 6.76 -6.50
CA ASP A 185 9.91 7.96 -6.65
C ASP A 185 9.00 9.19 -6.45
N GLY A 186 9.46 10.14 -5.64
CA GLY A 186 8.85 11.47 -5.52
C GLY A 186 8.04 11.74 -4.25
N LEU A 187 7.31 10.77 -3.72
CA LEU A 187 6.67 10.88 -2.39
C LEU A 187 7.32 9.88 -1.46
N ASP A 188 7.82 10.32 -0.30
CA ASP A 188 8.39 9.41 0.69
C ASP A 188 7.26 8.66 1.43
N THR A 189 6.62 7.73 0.71
CA THR A 189 5.50 6.91 1.20
C THR A 189 5.93 6.01 2.34
N ASN A 190 7.20 5.61 2.41
CA ASN A 190 7.73 4.79 3.49
C ASN A 190 7.88 5.58 4.80
N ALA A 191 8.48 6.78 4.76
CA ALA A 191 8.52 7.64 5.96
C ALA A 191 7.12 8.08 6.38
N ALA A 192 6.25 8.35 5.41
CA ALA A 192 4.84 8.64 5.70
C ALA A 192 4.15 7.44 6.35
N ASN A 193 4.33 6.23 5.82
CA ASN A 193 3.78 4.99 6.38
C ASN A 193 4.23 4.80 7.83
N ASN A 194 5.52 4.96 8.15
CA ASN A 194 6.00 4.89 9.53
C ASN A 194 5.30 5.91 10.45
N LYS A 195 5.05 7.13 9.97
CA LYS A 195 4.29 8.15 10.72
C LYS A 195 2.82 7.73 10.91
N PHE A 196 2.15 7.25 9.87
CA PHE A 196 0.78 6.73 9.94
C PHE A 196 0.68 5.55 10.92
N LYS A 197 1.58 4.56 10.83
CA LYS A 197 1.63 3.39 11.71
C LYS A 197 1.72 3.75 13.19
N HIS A 198 2.47 4.81 13.51
CA HIS A 198 2.67 5.26 14.89
C HIS A 198 1.70 6.37 15.32
N GLY A 199 0.79 6.81 14.44
CA GLY A 199 -0.11 7.93 14.71
C GLY A 199 0.63 9.24 15.01
N LEU A 200 1.86 9.40 14.53
CA LEU A 200 2.76 10.50 14.89
C LEU A 200 2.89 11.51 13.75
N ALA A 201 2.70 12.80 14.04
CA ALA A 201 3.03 13.90 13.12
C ALA A 201 2.38 13.78 11.72
N VAL A 202 1.14 13.30 11.69
CA VAL A 202 0.24 13.30 10.54
C VAL A 202 -0.85 14.34 10.78
N ARG A 203 -1.08 15.21 9.81
CA ARG A 203 -2.23 16.11 9.79
C ARG A 203 -3.21 15.66 8.72
N VAL A 204 -4.48 15.58 9.02
CA VAL A 204 -5.53 15.37 8.01
C VAL A 204 -6.23 16.69 7.73
N THR A 205 -6.57 16.93 6.46
CA THR A 205 -7.28 18.13 6.03
C THR A 205 -8.15 17.81 4.82
N ASP A 206 -9.37 18.32 4.83
CA ASP A 206 -10.32 18.36 3.72
C ASP A 206 -10.44 19.77 3.11
N GLN A 207 -9.71 20.74 3.68
CA GLN A 207 -9.82 22.17 3.33
C GLN A 207 -9.01 22.54 2.08
N ASN A 208 -8.20 21.63 1.56
CA ASN A 208 -7.25 21.90 0.48
C ASN A 208 -7.62 21.14 -0.78
N ARG A 209 -7.99 21.88 -1.83
CA ARG A 209 -8.08 21.34 -3.19
C ARG A 209 -6.89 21.82 -4.01
N ILE A 210 -6.14 20.89 -4.58
CA ILE A 210 -4.98 21.18 -5.44
C ILE A 210 -5.26 20.65 -6.83
N VAL A 211 -5.23 21.56 -7.81
CA VAL A 211 -5.47 21.25 -9.21
C VAL A 211 -4.51 22.01 -10.11
N PHE A 212 -4.17 21.43 -11.26
CA PHE A 212 -3.52 22.16 -12.34
C PHE A 212 -4.52 22.54 -13.41
N THR A 213 -4.65 23.84 -13.59
CA THR A 213 -5.39 24.47 -14.68
C THR A 213 -4.41 24.98 -15.73
N ARG A 214 -4.90 25.18 -16.96
CA ARG A 214 -4.10 25.78 -18.04
C ARG A 214 -4.10 27.31 -18.00
N GLN A 215 -4.98 27.89 -17.19
CA GLN A 215 -5.19 29.32 -17.08
C GLN A 215 -5.10 29.72 -15.61
N GLY A 216 -4.40 30.83 -15.35
CA GLY A 216 -4.40 31.49 -14.05
C GLY A 216 -5.49 32.57 -13.96
N PRO A 217 -5.60 33.26 -12.82
CA PRO A 217 -6.51 34.38 -12.65
C PRO A 217 -6.28 35.47 -13.71
N ASN A 218 -7.36 36.12 -14.15
CA ASN A 218 -7.26 37.29 -15.04
C ASN A 218 -6.74 38.53 -14.29
N GLU A 219 -6.66 39.68 -14.97
CA GLU A 219 -6.17 40.95 -14.38
C GLU A 219 -7.00 41.44 -13.19
N GLN A 220 -8.28 41.06 -13.11
CA GLN A 220 -9.17 41.38 -11.99
C GLN A 220 -9.04 40.38 -10.82
N GLY A 221 -8.19 39.34 -10.98
CA GLY A 221 -8.04 38.26 -10.02
C GLY A 221 -9.15 37.21 -10.10
N ASN A 222 -9.96 37.19 -11.15
CA ASN A 222 -11.05 36.22 -11.31
C ASN A 222 -10.57 34.97 -12.06
N LEU A 223 -11.04 33.80 -11.62
CA LEU A 223 -10.80 32.51 -12.27
C LEU A 223 -12.17 31.83 -12.54
N PRO A 224 -12.63 31.78 -13.80
CA PRO A 224 -13.93 31.17 -14.12
C PRO A 224 -14.00 29.68 -13.77
N LEU A 225 -15.18 29.19 -13.36
CA LEU A 225 -15.39 27.77 -13.05
C LEU A 225 -15.07 26.86 -14.26
N SER A 226 -15.34 27.31 -15.49
CA SER A 226 -15.00 26.57 -16.70
C SER A 226 -13.51 26.23 -16.82
N THR A 227 -12.62 27.01 -16.21
CA THR A 227 -11.17 26.76 -16.18
C THR A 227 -10.80 25.43 -15.50
N PHE A 228 -11.68 24.90 -14.64
CA PHE A 228 -11.48 23.63 -13.97
C PHE A 228 -11.91 22.42 -14.83
N THR A 229 -12.58 22.65 -15.95
CA THR A 229 -12.95 21.59 -16.90
C THR A 229 -11.69 20.99 -17.53
N GLY A 230 -11.46 19.71 -17.28
CA GLY A 230 -10.26 19.01 -17.75
C GLY A 230 -8.99 19.32 -16.95
N ALA A 231 -9.10 19.96 -15.78
CA ALA A 231 -7.98 20.18 -14.88
C ALA A 231 -7.40 18.85 -14.36
N ILE A 232 -6.10 18.85 -14.09
CA ILE A 232 -5.44 17.70 -13.46
C ILE A 232 -5.61 17.83 -11.96
N VAL A 233 -6.36 16.91 -11.37
CA VAL A 233 -6.67 16.93 -9.95
C VAL A 233 -5.63 16.18 -9.15
N ILE A 234 -5.00 16.89 -8.21
CA ILE A 234 -3.97 16.35 -7.32
C ILE A 234 -4.59 15.93 -5.99
N VAL A 235 -5.28 16.88 -5.35
CA VAL A 235 -6.06 16.68 -4.13
C VAL A 235 -7.46 17.21 -4.38
N ASP A 236 -8.48 16.36 -4.26
CA ASP A 236 -9.90 16.67 -4.50
C ASP A 236 -10.80 16.55 -3.27
N ASP A 237 -10.31 15.88 -2.23
CA ASP A 237 -11.08 15.52 -1.04
C ASP A 237 -10.12 15.56 0.17
N VAL A 238 -10.19 14.59 1.06
CA VAL A 238 -9.31 14.47 2.21
C VAL A 238 -7.87 14.16 1.78
N ALA A 239 -6.92 14.96 2.28
CA ALA A 239 -5.49 14.69 2.22
C ALA A 239 -4.90 14.43 3.60
N ALA A 240 -3.87 13.58 3.63
CA ALA A 240 -2.99 13.48 4.77
C ALA A 240 -1.65 14.15 4.48
N GLU A 241 -1.18 14.95 5.42
CA GLU A 241 0.07 15.69 5.34
C GLU A 241 1.09 15.09 6.29
N THR A 242 2.32 14.97 5.82
CA THR A 242 3.46 14.61 6.66
C THR A 242 4.59 15.60 6.46
N LEU A 243 5.25 15.96 7.56
CA LEU A 243 6.41 16.85 7.57
C LEU A 243 7.68 16.00 7.68
N THR A 244 8.57 16.07 6.70
CA THR A 244 9.83 15.32 6.67
C THR A 244 11.00 16.27 6.60
N ARG A 245 12.01 16.03 7.42
CA ARG A 245 13.32 16.66 7.26
C ARG A 245 14.20 15.73 6.44
N GLN A 246 14.79 16.26 5.38
CA GLN A 246 15.72 15.55 4.53
C GLN A 246 17.02 15.30 5.30
N HIS A 247 17.30 14.04 5.65
CA HIS A 247 18.44 13.66 6.46
C HIS A 247 19.49 12.87 5.66
N GLY A 248 20.77 13.12 5.96
CA GLY A 248 21.90 12.31 5.50
C GLY A 248 22.68 12.88 4.32
N LYS A 249 23.94 12.45 4.18
CA LYS A 249 24.87 12.88 3.12
C LYS A 249 24.43 12.50 1.70
N HIS A 250 23.48 11.58 1.57
CA HIS A 250 22.96 11.10 0.29
C HIS A 250 21.61 11.72 -0.07
N SER A 251 21.02 12.53 0.80
CA SER A 251 19.87 13.35 0.41
C SER A 251 20.37 14.47 -0.51
N PRO A 252 19.70 14.72 -1.66
CA PRO A 252 20.07 15.81 -2.55
C PRO A 252 19.91 17.20 -1.90
N HIS A 253 19.12 17.32 -0.84
CA HIS A 253 18.84 18.58 -0.13
C HIS A 253 18.88 18.38 1.40
N PRO A 254 20.05 18.11 1.98
CA PRO A 254 20.17 17.78 3.41
C PRO A 254 19.76 18.98 4.28
N GLY A 255 19.07 18.68 5.38
CA GLY A 255 18.63 19.68 6.36
C GLY A 255 17.29 20.36 6.02
N ALA A 256 16.87 20.34 4.74
CA ALA A 256 15.64 20.97 4.27
C ALA A 256 14.39 20.28 4.83
N TRP A 257 13.36 21.07 5.10
CA TRP A 257 12.03 20.59 5.46
C TRP A 257 11.12 20.57 4.24
N GLU A 258 10.38 19.48 4.09
CA GLU A 258 9.39 19.28 3.05
C GLU A 258 8.07 18.79 3.66
N VAL A 259 6.95 19.22 3.11
CA VAL A 259 5.64 18.63 3.36
C VAL A 259 5.27 17.72 2.20
N SER A 260 4.78 16.52 2.50
CA SER A 260 4.12 15.65 1.52
C SER A 260 2.64 15.57 1.84
N GLN A 261 1.78 15.86 0.87
CA GLN A 261 0.34 15.68 0.94
C GLN A 261 -0.05 14.48 0.09
N PHE A 262 -0.75 13.54 0.69
CA PHE A 262 -1.25 12.31 0.08
C PHE A 262 -2.76 12.40 -0.08
N ASN A 263 -3.26 12.21 -1.29
CA ASN A 263 -4.69 12.22 -1.53
C ASN A 263 -5.32 10.89 -1.07
N LEU A 264 -6.23 10.94 -0.10
CA LEU A 264 -6.87 9.76 0.51
C LEU A 264 -8.13 9.33 -0.25
N ARG A 265 -7.94 8.96 -1.52
CA ARG A 265 -8.97 8.39 -2.40
C ARG A 265 -9.39 6.99 -1.93
N THR A 266 -10.21 6.96 -0.88
CA THR A 266 -10.45 5.76 -0.07
C THR A 266 -11.08 4.59 -0.83
N PRO A 267 -12.08 4.78 -1.71
CA PRO A 267 -12.59 3.70 -2.53
C PRO A 267 -11.52 3.03 -3.40
N GLN A 268 -10.63 3.82 -3.99
CA GLN A 268 -9.52 3.36 -4.82
C GLN A 268 -8.48 2.62 -3.97
N ILE A 269 -8.13 3.18 -2.81
CA ILE A 269 -7.18 2.56 -1.86
C ILE A 269 -7.70 1.22 -1.37
N ILE A 270 -8.99 1.11 -1.00
CA ILE A 270 -9.60 -0.16 -0.58
C ILE A 270 -9.64 -1.16 -1.74
N ALA A 271 -9.94 -0.72 -2.96
CA ALA A 271 -9.87 -1.59 -4.15
C ALA A 271 -8.45 -2.11 -4.40
N GLU A 272 -7.41 -1.28 -4.21
CA GLU A 272 -6.01 -1.74 -4.25
C GLU A 272 -5.74 -2.76 -3.13
N CYS A 273 -6.21 -2.54 -1.90
CA CYS A 273 -6.06 -3.51 -0.80
C CYS A 273 -6.65 -4.88 -1.14
N LEU A 274 -7.85 -4.91 -1.75
CA LEU A 274 -8.51 -6.14 -2.19
C LEU A 274 -7.68 -6.91 -3.22
N MET A 275 -7.14 -6.20 -4.23
CA MET A 275 -6.34 -6.82 -5.28
C MET A 275 -4.98 -7.30 -4.77
N LEU A 276 -4.31 -6.50 -3.94
CA LEU A 276 -3.05 -6.90 -3.31
C LEU A 276 -3.23 -8.12 -2.40
N THR A 277 -4.33 -8.16 -1.63
CA THR A 277 -4.67 -9.30 -0.76
C THR A 277 -4.96 -10.57 -1.56
N LEU A 278 -5.66 -10.43 -2.71
CA LEU A 278 -5.93 -11.56 -3.59
C LEU A 278 -4.61 -12.18 -4.10
N VAL A 279 -3.69 -11.34 -4.58
CA VAL A 279 -2.39 -11.80 -5.07
C VAL A 279 -1.53 -12.38 -3.94
N TYR A 280 -1.54 -11.76 -2.75
CA TYR A 280 -0.90 -12.32 -1.56
C TYR A 280 -1.39 -13.73 -1.27
N GLY A 281 -2.70 -13.95 -1.27
CA GLY A 281 -3.29 -15.26 -1.03
C GLY A 281 -2.95 -16.28 -2.12
N ALA A 282 -2.89 -15.86 -3.39
CA ALA A 282 -2.48 -16.73 -4.49
C ALA A 282 -1.01 -17.18 -4.32
N VAL A 283 -0.10 -16.25 -4.03
CA VAL A 283 1.32 -16.58 -3.78
C VAL A 283 1.48 -17.52 -2.59
N PHE A 284 0.76 -17.25 -1.49
CA PHE A 284 0.81 -18.07 -0.29
C PHE A 284 0.29 -19.49 -0.55
N ALA A 285 -0.87 -19.63 -1.17
CA ALA A 285 -1.47 -20.93 -1.45
C ALA A 285 -0.67 -21.74 -2.48
N ALA A 286 -0.10 -21.10 -3.51
CA ALA A 286 0.81 -21.76 -4.44
C ALA A 286 2.11 -22.24 -3.76
N ALA A 287 2.60 -21.52 -2.75
CA ALA A 287 3.72 -21.96 -1.94
C ALA A 287 3.36 -23.12 -1.00
N ALA A 288 2.19 -23.07 -0.37
CA ALA A 288 1.68 -24.13 0.48
C ALA A 288 1.48 -25.44 -0.30
N ASP A 289 0.86 -25.38 -1.49
CA ASP A 289 0.63 -26.53 -2.36
C ASP A 289 1.93 -27.28 -2.69
N ARG A 290 3.02 -26.53 -2.97
CA ARG A 290 4.34 -27.13 -3.19
C ARG A 290 4.94 -27.74 -1.92
N HIS A 291 4.78 -27.09 -0.78
CA HIS A 291 5.29 -27.58 0.51
C HIS A 291 4.60 -28.87 0.97
N PHE A 292 3.30 -28.99 0.71
CA PHE A 292 2.49 -30.16 1.04
C PHE A 292 2.37 -31.16 -0.12
N ALA A 293 3.17 -31.06 -1.17
CA ALA A 293 3.10 -32.00 -2.29
C ALA A 293 3.21 -33.46 -1.80
N GLY A 294 2.17 -34.26 -2.05
CA GLY A 294 2.08 -35.66 -1.60
C GLY A 294 1.72 -35.85 -0.12
N ARG A 295 1.33 -34.77 0.59
CA ARG A 295 0.81 -34.76 1.96
C ARG A 295 -0.59 -34.16 1.98
N ASP A 296 -1.36 -34.45 3.01
CA ASP A 296 -2.65 -33.80 3.23
C ASP A 296 -2.44 -32.34 3.67
N TYR A 297 -3.15 -31.41 3.04
CA TYR A 297 -3.14 -29.99 3.37
C TYR A 297 -4.54 -29.54 3.80
N LEU A 298 -4.63 -29.01 5.02
CA LEU A 298 -5.88 -28.52 5.62
C LEU A 298 -5.92 -26.99 5.75
N GLY A 299 -4.97 -26.28 5.14
CA GLY A 299 -4.89 -24.83 5.21
C GLY A 299 -5.82 -24.12 4.20
N PRO A 300 -5.70 -22.78 4.09
CA PRO A 300 -6.56 -21.98 3.22
C PRO A 300 -6.47 -22.39 1.75
N ALA A 301 -7.63 -22.37 1.09
CA ALA A 301 -7.76 -22.66 -0.33
C ALA A 301 -7.15 -21.53 -1.19
N HIS A 302 -6.67 -21.89 -2.38
CA HIS A 302 -6.22 -20.93 -3.37
C HIS A 302 -7.39 -20.00 -3.77
N PRO A 303 -7.26 -18.67 -3.67
CA PRO A 303 -8.37 -17.74 -3.88
C PRO A 303 -8.73 -17.56 -5.37
N GLY A 304 -7.97 -18.17 -6.27
CA GLY A 304 -8.03 -17.94 -7.71
C GLY A 304 -7.36 -16.61 -8.11
N LEU A 305 -7.24 -16.40 -9.42
CA LEU A 305 -6.72 -15.16 -9.98
C LEU A 305 -7.85 -14.36 -10.63
N ALA A 306 -7.88 -13.05 -10.38
CA ALA A 306 -8.84 -12.14 -11.01
C ALA A 306 -8.26 -11.56 -12.31
N LEU A 307 -9.13 -11.37 -13.30
CA LEU A 307 -8.77 -10.72 -14.57
C LEU A 307 -8.65 -9.20 -14.46
N GLY A 308 -9.08 -8.59 -13.36
CA GLY A 308 -8.99 -7.16 -13.17
C GLY A 308 -9.64 -6.67 -11.89
N PRO A 309 -9.58 -5.35 -11.63
CA PRO A 309 -9.00 -4.32 -12.50
C PRO A 309 -7.46 -4.37 -12.57
N HIS A 310 -6.89 -3.91 -13.69
CA HIS A 310 -5.46 -3.64 -13.77
C HIS A 310 -5.11 -2.41 -12.90
N PRO A 311 -3.94 -2.36 -12.21
CA PRO A 311 -3.56 -1.22 -11.34
C PRO A 311 -3.75 0.14 -12.01
N ASN A 312 -3.36 0.26 -13.28
CA ASN A 312 -3.52 1.47 -14.10
C ASN A 312 -4.94 2.03 -14.20
N ARG A 313 -5.97 1.21 -13.97
CA ARG A 313 -7.37 1.68 -13.95
C ARG A 313 -7.73 2.38 -12.65
N LEU A 314 -7.09 1.99 -11.54
CA LEU A 314 -7.35 2.50 -10.19
C LEU A 314 -6.41 3.66 -9.84
N ALA A 315 -5.15 3.61 -10.28
CA ALA A 315 -4.17 4.69 -10.14
C ALA A 315 -4.41 5.82 -11.15
N LYS A 316 -5.61 6.42 -11.14
CA LYS A 316 -5.95 7.61 -11.93
C LYS A 316 -5.76 8.88 -11.09
N GLY A 317 -5.14 9.90 -11.68
CA GLY A 317 -4.86 11.19 -11.04
C GLY A 317 -3.61 11.15 -10.16
N ALA A 318 -3.28 12.27 -9.53
CA ALA A 318 -2.09 12.28 -8.66
C ALA A 318 -2.32 11.48 -7.38
N ALA A 319 -1.26 10.83 -6.90
CA ALA A 319 -1.19 10.21 -5.57
C ALA A 319 -0.92 11.26 -4.49
N GLY A 320 -0.25 12.37 -4.85
CA GLY A 320 0.06 13.44 -3.92
C GLY A 320 1.08 14.44 -4.48
N ILE A 321 1.48 15.37 -3.60
CA ILE A 321 2.44 16.43 -3.89
C ILE A 321 3.43 16.57 -2.74
N ARG A 322 4.70 16.83 -3.05
CA ARG A 322 5.76 17.15 -2.11
C ARG A 322 6.24 18.57 -2.34
N MET A 323 6.13 19.40 -1.31
CA MET A 323 6.40 20.83 -1.34
C MET A 323 7.59 21.16 -0.43
N PRO A 324 8.59 21.92 -0.91
CA PRO A 324 9.63 22.46 -0.06
C PRO A 324 9.05 23.50 0.92
N ILE A 325 9.52 23.50 2.16
CA ILE A 325 9.21 24.53 3.17
C ILE A 325 10.43 25.40 3.42
N THR A 326 11.61 24.79 3.49
CA THR A 326 12.88 25.50 3.71
C THR A 326 13.89 25.16 2.63
N THR A 327 14.95 25.96 2.54
CA THR A 327 16.16 25.60 1.80
C THR A 327 16.96 24.53 2.55
N ASP A 328 17.87 23.89 1.84
CA ASP A 328 18.92 23.04 2.44
C ASP A 328 20.03 23.87 3.11
N ASP A 329 20.98 23.17 3.71
CA ASP A 329 22.13 23.78 4.41
C ASP A 329 23.01 24.65 3.49
N ALA A 330 22.94 24.46 2.17
CA ALA A 330 23.65 25.25 1.16
C ALA A 330 22.80 26.40 0.58
N GLY A 331 21.55 26.57 1.03
CA GLY A 331 20.63 27.61 0.58
C GLY A 331 19.87 27.28 -0.71
N ALA A 332 19.93 26.04 -1.21
CA ALA A 332 19.14 25.61 -2.37
C ALA A 332 17.75 25.11 -1.94
N THR A 333 16.73 25.43 -2.74
CA THR A 333 15.35 25.00 -2.49
C THR A 333 15.10 23.65 -3.15
N PRO A 334 14.60 22.64 -2.42
CA PRO A 334 14.16 21.39 -3.03
C PRO A 334 13.06 21.63 -4.08
N PRO A 335 12.96 20.79 -5.12
CA PRO A 335 11.90 20.94 -6.11
C PRO A 335 10.51 20.62 -5.55
N LEU A 336 9.50 21.30 -6.11
CA LEU A 336 8.11 20.86 -6.00
C LEU A 336 7.93 19.57 -6.82
N ILE A 337 7.37 18.51 -6.23
CA ILE A 337 7.18 17.23 -6.91
C ILE A 337 5.72 16.80 -6.84
N ILE A 338 5.18 16.33 -7.95
CA ILE A 338 3.92 15.58 -7.99
C ILE A 338 4.26 14.13 -8.24
N ALA A 339 3.58 13.21 -7.57
CA ALA A 339 3.59 11.81 -7.99
C ALA A 339 2.19 11.40 -8.46
N ASP A 340 2.11 10.70 -9.59
CA ASP A 340 0.87 10.08 -10.08
C ASP A 340 0.69 8.62 -9.65
N GLY A 341 1.57 8.17 -8.75
CA GLY A 341 1.64 6.79 -8.32
C GLY A 341 2.40 5.87 -9.28
N ARG A 342 2.95 6.40 -10.39
CA ARG A 342 3.87 5.69 -11.29
C ARG A 342 5.21 6.42 -11.44
N GLN A 343 5.15 7.74 -11.52
CA GLN A 343 6.34 8.55 -11.67
C GLN A 343 6.23 9.88 -10.91
N ALA A 344 7.39 10.45 -10.63
CA ALA A 344 7.54 11.78 -10.09
C ALA A 344 7.70 12.80 -11.22
N TYR A 345 7.02 13.92 -11.10
CA TYR A 345 7.19 15.08 -11.96
C TYR A 345 7.74 16.24 -11.13
N VAL A 346 8.89 16.75 -11.52
CA VAL A 346 9.47 17.96 -10.94
C VAL A 346 8.79 19.17 -11.57
N LEU A 347 8.12 19.96 -10.75
CA LEU A 347 7.55 21.24 -11.16
C LEU A 347 8.53 22.37 -10.89
N ARG A 348 8.69 23.23 -11.89
CA ARG A 348 9.43 24.48 -11.76
C ARG A 348 8.44 25.63 -11.77
N GLN A 349 8.40 26.38 -10.68
CA GLN A 349 7.68 27.64 -10.66
C GLN A 349 8.40 28.65 -11.55
N THR A 350 7.76 29.10 -12.62
CA THR A 350 8.31 30.08 -13.56
C THR A 350 7.67 31.46 -13.45
N GLY A 351 6.56 31.59 -12.70
CA GLY A 351 5.81 32.83 -12.51
C GLY A 351 5.67 33.23 -11.04
N GLN A 352 5.22 34.47 -10.81
CA GLN A 352 4.87 34.96 -9.47
C GLN A 352 3.61 34.26 -8.96
N VAL A 353 3.51 34.09 -7.64
CA VAL A 353 2.28 33.59 -7.01
C VAL A 353 1.20 34.66 -7.15
N GLN A 354 0.04 34.26 -7.67
CA GLN A 354 -1.13 35.12 -7.79
C GLN A 354 -2.24 34.63 -6.85
N LYS A 355 -2.95 35.57 -6.22
CA LYS A 355 -4.20 35.28 -5.52
C LYS A 355 -5.34 35.59 -6.47
N GLY A 356 -6.33 34.71 -6.51
CA GLY A 356 -7.55 34.92 -7.27
C GLY A 356 -8.76 34.31 -6.59
N VAL A 357 -9.94 34.66 -7.08
CA VAL A 357 -11.23 34.17 -6.60
C VAL A 357 -11.87 33.35 -7.72
N VAL A 358 -12.36 32.16 -7.37
CA VAL A 358 -13.14 31.36 -8.32
C VAL A 358 -14.52 32.00 -8.45
N VAL A 359 -14.92 32.30 -9.68
CA VAL A 359 -16.20 32.92 -10.01
C VAL A 359 -17.00 32.03 -10.94
N GLU A 360 -18.33 32.13 -10.90
CA GLU A 360 -19.17 31.50 -11.90
C GLU A 360 -18.82 32.03 -13.30
N ASP A 361 -19.00 31.19 -14.32
CA ASP A 361 -18.82 31.65 -15.69
C ASP A 361 -19.89 32.71 -16.00
N ASP A 362 -19.48 33.85 -16.56
CA ASP A 362 -20.43 34.87 -17.01
C ASP A 362 -21.41 34.20 -17.99
N SER A 363 -22.71 34.22 -17.66
CA SER A 363 -23.73 33.71 -18.56
C SER A 363 -23.71 34.54 -19.84
N PRO A 364 -23.67 33.92 -21.04
CA PRO A 364 -23.57 34.66 -22.29
C PRO A 364 -24.81 35.49 -22.65
N ASP A 365 -25.79 35.60 -21.76
CA ASP A 365 -27.01 36.38 -21.93
C ASP A 365 -27.19 37.38 -20.77
N SER A 366 -26.57 38.56 -20.90
CA SER A 366 -26.97 39.78 -20.17
C SER A 366 -26.83 41.00 -21.05
#